data_AF-A0A5C6N9A4-F1
#
_entry.id   AF-A0A5C6N9A4-F1
#
_cell.length_a   1.000
_cell.length_b   1.000
_cell.length_c   1.000
_cell.angle_alpha   90.00
_cell.angle_beta   90.00
_cell.angle_gamma   90.00
#
_symmetry.space_group_name_H-M   'P 1'
#
loop_
_entity.id
_entity.type
_entity.pdbx_description
1 polymer ?
#
loop_
_entity_poly.entity_id
_entity_poly.type
_entity_poly.pdbx_seq_one_letter_code
_entity_poly.pdbx_strand_id
1 'polypeptide(L)'
;MDNKTENDDDNAGIDVILTDDVEKGPHCVHACRDRKDCNFFQWEDEKVSEARRLAREAENRSKRPSFSHLEYCTRFRTFVSLSLEEKRFCQDCELLLLPGEHEDHSSHASRTVTAAELRRPSVLLRPLDNKKSNAQFLFTDRSSHFLLETLAALGYRKLLCVGTPR
;
A
#
# COMPACT_ATOMS: atom_id res chain seq x y z
N MET A 1 -31.43 -18.71 -4.82
CA MET A 1 -30.95 -18.30 -3.48
C MET A 1 -29.45 -18.43 -3.56
N ASP A 2 -28.81 -17.35 -3.98
CA ASP A 2 -27.38 -17.30 -4.26
C ASP A 2 -26.63 -17.32 -2.92
N ASN A 3 -25.98 -18.45 -2.62
CA ASN A 3 -25.03 -18.55 -1.52
C ASN A 3 -23.79 -17.75 -1.91
N LYS A 4 -23.75 -16.50 -1.47
CA LYS A 4 -22.55 -15.68 -1.51
C LYS A 4 -21.58 -16.26 -0.49
N THR A 5 -20.54 -16.94 -0.96
CA THR A 5 -19.43 -17.40 -0.13
C THR A 5 -18.80 -16.15 0.49
N GLU A 6 -19.01 -15.95 1.79
CA GLU A 6 -18.28 -14.93 2.56
C GLU A 6 -16.83 -15.40 2.66
N ASN A 7 -15.95 -14.80 1.85
CA ASN A 7 -14.52 -15.05 1.92
C ASN A 7 -13.92 -14.17 3.01
N ASP A 8 -13.04 -14.76 3.82
CA ASP A 8 -12.33 -14.07 4.90
C ASP A 8 -11.48 -12.91 4.34
N ASP A 9 -11.60 -11.74 4.98
CA ASP A 9 -10.92 -10.50 4.59
C ASP A 9 -9.47 -10.52 5.10
N ASP A 10 -8.53 -10.79 4.21
CA ASP A 10 -7.11 -10.77 4.49
C ASP A 10 -6.53 -9.35 4.40
N ASN A 11 -5.35 -9.12 4.99
CA ASN A 11 -4.72 -7.78 5.03
C ASN A 11 -4.42 -7.19 3.63
N ALA A 12 -4.49 -8.01 2.57
CA ALA A 12 -4.33 -7.60 1.17
C ALA A 12 -5.65 -7.57 0.37
N GLY A 13 -6.80 -7.79 1.01
CA GLY A 13 -8.11 -7.97 0.37
C GLY A 13 -8.57 -9.44 0.42
N ILE A 14 -9.47 -9.79 -0.49
CA ILE A 14 -10.11 -11.12 -0.57
C ILE A 14 -9.07 -12.22 -0.87
N ASP A 15 -9.17 -13.34 -0.14
CA ASP A 15 -8.36 -14.53 -0.37
C ASP A 15 -8.64 -15.24 -1.71
N VAL A 16 -7.63 -15.91 -2.25
CA VAL A 16 -7.75 -16.69 -3.49
C VAL A 16 -7.61 -18.18 -3.23
N ILE A 17 -8.53 -18.94 -3.81
CA ILE A 17 -8.55 -20.41 -3.81
C ILE A 17 -7.64 -20.91 -4.94
N LEU A 18 -6.61 -21.68 -4.60
CA LEU A 18 -5.72 -22.33 -5.56
C LEU A 18 -6.20 -23.74 -5.86
N THR A 19 -6.50 -24.09 -7.11
CA THR A 19 -6.91 -25.46 -7.48
C THR A 19 -5.76 -26.15 -8.21
N ASP A 20 -5.06 -27.05 -7.53
CA ASP A 20 -3.95 -27.83 -8.10
C ASP A 20 -4.44 -29.24 -8.47
N ASP A 21 -5.08 -29.47 -9.62
CA ASP A 21 -5.51 -30.80 -10.17
C ASP A 21 -6.20 -31.80 -9.21
N VAL A 22 -6.50 -31.37 -7.99
CA VAL A 22 -7.21 -32.02 -6.90
C VAL A 22 -8.53 -31.28 -6.82
N GLU A 23 -9.62 -32.02 -6.61
CA GLU A 23 -11.00 -31.48 -6.59
C GLU A 23 -11.24 -30.36 -5.54
N LYS A 24 -10.23 -29.97 -4.74
CA LYS A 24 -10.30 -28.94 -3.68
C LYS A 24 -8.96 -28.20 -3.49
N GLY A 25 -9.04 -26.93 -3.15
CA GLY A 25 -7.90 -26.00 -3.10
C GLY A 25 -7.70 -25.25 -1.78
N PRO A 26 -6.48 -24.81 -1.43
CA PRO A 26 -6.27 -23.93 -0.28
C PRO A 26 -6.51 -22.45 -0.62
N HIS A 27 -6.99 -21.68 0.36
CA HIS A 27 -6.97 -20.24 0.39
C HIS A 27 -5.56 -19.73 0.71
N CYS A 28 -5.09 -18.77 -0.08
CA CYS A 28 -3.81 -18.09 0.06
C CYS A 28 -3.94 -16.60 -0.26
N VAL A 29 -2.93 -15.85 0.17
CA VAL A 29 -2.84 -14.39 0.01
C VAL A 29 -2.68 -14.02 -1.45
N HIS A 30 -3.47 -13.05 -1.94
CA HIS A 30 -3.46 -12.67 -3.34
C HIS A 30 -2.24 -11.84 -3.78
N ALA A 31 -1.71 -10.99 -2.89
CA ALA A 31 -0.70 -9.99 -3.23
C ALA A 31 0.73 -10.31 -2.74
N CYS A 32 0.93 -11.47 -2.09
CA CYS A 32 2.23 -11.89 -1.56
C CYS A 32 2.60 -13.25 -2.13
N ARG A 33 3.73 -13.35 -2.83
CA ARG A 33 4.21 -14.63 -3.40
C ARG A 33 4.82 -15.56 -2.36
N ASP A 34 5.32 -15.01 -1.26
CA ASP A 34 6.03 -15.76 -0.22
C ASP A 34 5.29 -15.65 1.12
N ARG A 35 5.23 -16.77 1.84
CA ARG A 35 4.57 -16.88 3.14
C ARG A 35 5.23 -16.04 4.23
N LYS A 36 6.46 -15.57 4.01
CA LYS A 36 7.16 -14.67 4.93
C LYS A 36 6.49 -13.30 5.00
N ASP A 37 5.96 -12.81 3.88
CA ASP A 37 5.35 -11.48 3.79
C ASP A 37 3.87 -11.53 4.23
N CYS A 38 3.19 -12.65 3.95
CA CYS A 38 1.94 -13.00 4.63
C CYS A 38 1.77 -14.53 4.66
N ASN A 39 1.65 -15.07 5.87
CA ASN A 39 1.69 -16.51 6.16
C ASN A 39 0.31 -17.18 6.14
N PHE A 40 -0.72 -16.52 5.60
CA PHE A 40 -2.07 -17.06 5.58
C PHE A 40 -2.14 -18.33 4.73
N PHE A 41 -2.84 -19.31 5.27
CA PHE A 41 -3.13 -20.57 4.61
C PHE A 41 -4.31 -21.23 5.31
N GLN A 42 -5.33 -21.61 4.55
CA GLN A 42 -6.52 -22.28 5.07
C GLN A 42 -7.07 -23.20 3.99
N TRP A 43 -7.35 -24.46 4.30
CA TRP A 43 -8.06 -25.32 3.34
C TRP A 43 -9.52 -24.88 3.24
N GLU A 44 -10.12 -24.99 2.05
CA GLU A 44 -11.51 -24.60 1.81
C GLU A 44 -12.52 -25.28 2.77
N ASP A 45 -12.28 -26.54 3.15
CA ASP A 45 -13.11 -27.30 4.07
C ASP A 45 -12.59 -27.33 5.52
N GLU A 46 -11.52 -26.59 5.81
CA GLU A 46 -11.00 -26.47 7.17
C GLU A 46 -11.97 -25.67 8.04
N LYS A 47 -12.56 -26.33 9.04
CA LYS A 47 -13.38 -25.65 10.05
C LYS A 47 -12.48 -24.83 10.97
N VAL A 48 -12.62 -23.52 10.90
CA VAL A 48 -11.89 -22.58 11.76
C VAL A 48 -12.60 -22.44 13.10
N SER A 49 -11.88 -22.68 14.19
CA SER A 49 -12.39 -22.41 15.53
C SER A 49 -12.53 -20.90 15.76
N GLU A 50 -13.46 -20.49 16.63
CA GLU A 50 -13.64 -19.07 16.97
C GLU A 50 -12.34 -18.42 17.48
N ALA A 51 -11.57 -19.15 18.29
CA ALA A 51 -10.28 -18.67 18.79
C ALA A 51 -9.29 -18.37 17.65
N ARG A 52 -9.22 -19.25 16.62
CA ARG A 52 -8.34 -19.04 15.45
C ARG A 52 -8.82 -17.87 14.60
N ARG A 53 -10.13 -17.71 14.42
CA ARG A 53 -10.71 -16.56 13.70
C ARG A 53 -10.36 -15.24 14.39
N LEU A 54 -10.57 -15.15 15.70
CA LEU A 54 -10.26 -13.94 16.49
C LEU A 54 -8.76 -13.61 16.45
N ALA A 55 -7.89 -14.62 16.53
CA ALA A 55 -6.45 -14.43 16.40
C ALA A 55 -6.07 -13.88 15.02
N ARG A 56 -6.68 -14.40 13.94
CA ARG A 56 -6.45 -13.92 12.58
C ARG A 56 -6.94 -12.49 12.37
N GLU A 57 -8.13 -12.17 12.86
CA GLU A 57 -8.64 -10.80 12.79
C GLU A 57 -7.75 -9.81 13.55
N ALA A 58 -7.20 -10.21 14.71
CA ALA A 58 -6.27 -9.39 15.46
C ALA A 58 -4.96 -9.16 14.69
N GLU A 59 -4.44 -10.20 14.04
CA GLU A 59 -3.27 -10.09 13.16
C GLU A 59 -3.56 -9.16 11.97
N ASN A 60 -4.69 -9.32 11.29
CA ASN A 60 -5.11 -8.48 10.18
C ASN A 60 -5.26 -7.01 10.61
N ARG A 61 -5.86 -6.76 11.78
CA ARG A 61 -5.94 -5.40 12.35
C ARG A 61 -4.56 -4.81 12.63
N SER A 62 -3.61 -5.59 13.14
CA SER A 62 -2.25 -5.13 13.46
C SER A 62 -1.44 -4.72 12.22
N LYS A 63 -1.76 -5.28 11.05
CA LYS A 63 -1.06 -5.02 9.80
C LYS A 63 -1.72 -3.92 8.95
N ARG A 64 -2.83 -3.34 9.42
CA ARG A 64 -3.48 -2.21 8.76
C ARG A 64 -2.58 -0.97 8.79
N PRO A 65 -2.71 -0.06 7.82
CA PRO A 65 -2.06 1.24 7.88
C PRO A 65 -2.39 1.97 9.18
N SER A 66 -1.43 2.72 9.72
CA SER A 66 -1.57 3.44 10.99
C SER A 66 -2.68 4.50 10.98
N PHE A 67 -3.05 4.98 9.79
CA PHE A 67 -4.13 5.94 9.60
C PHE A 67 -5.12 5.41 8.56
N SER A 68 -6.38 5.74 8.74
CA SER A 68 -7.40 5.57 7.71
C SER A 68 -7.14 6.50 6.51
N HIS A 69 -7.74 6.19 5.36
CA HIS A 69 -7.64 7.03 4.17
C HIS A 69 -8.14 8.47 4.41
N LEU A 70 -9.22 8.64 5.19
CA LEU A 70 -9.76 9.95 5.54
C LEU A 70 -8.78 10.77 6.39
N GLU A 71 -8.12 10.11 7.34
CA GLU A 71 -7.07 10.74 8.16
C GLU A 71 -5.89 11.14 7.31
N TYR A 72 -5.38 10.26 6.42
CA TYR A 72 -4.32 10.65 5.47
C TYR A 72 -4.70 11.87 4.62
N CYS A 73 -5.92 11.90 4.08
CA CYS A 73 -6.41 13.05 3.31
C CYS A 73 -6.43 14.33 4.15
N THR A 74 -6.88 14.24 5.39
CA THR A 74 -7.00 15.38 6.31
C THR A 74 -5.62 15.88 6.71
N ARG A 75 -4.74 14.97 7.15
CA ARG A 75 -3.34 15.23 7.49
C ARG A 75 -2.60 15.89 6.34
N PHE A 76 -2.76 15.38 5.12
CA PHE A 76 -2.10 15.96 3.94
C PHE A 76 -2.54 17.39 3.67
N ARG A 77 -3.86 17.69 3.77
CA ARG A 77 -4.37 19.06 3.60
C ARG A 77 -3.79 20.01 4.64
N THR A 78 -3.78 19.58 5.90
CA THR A 78 -3.15 20.34 6.98
C THR A 78 -1.68 20.57 6.69
N PHE A 79 -0.93 19.51 6.34
CA PHE A 79 0.49 19.57 6.02
C PHE A 79 0.81 20.55 4.88
N VAL A 80 0.04 20.53 3.79
CA VAL A 80 0.24 21.44 2.64
C VAL A 80 0.04 22.90 3.03
N SER A 81 -0.82 23.19 4.02
CA SER A 81 -1.08 24.54 4.53
C SER A 81 0.02 25.11 5.44
N LEU A 82 0.92 24.25 5.94
CA LEU A 82 2.01 24.66 6.83
C LEU A 82 3.05 25.54 6.13
N SER A 83 3.81 26.29 6.93
CA SER A 83 5.00 26.98 6.45
C SER A 83 6.09 25.99 6.00
N LEU A 84 7.07 26.46 5.23
CA LEU A 84 8.14 25.58 4.74
C LEU A 84 8.96 24.96 5.89
N GLU A 85 9.21 25.72 6.95
CA GLU A 85 10.03 25.29 8.10
C GLU A 85 9.38 24.16 8.90
N GLU A 86 8.05 24.10 8.87
CA GLU A 86 7.24 23.09 9.56
C GLU A 86 6.98 21.84 8.70
N LYS A 87 7.22 21.89 7.39
CA LYS A 87 6.99 20.77 6.47
C LYS A 87 8.07 19.72 6.55
N ARG A 88 8.03 18.88 7.58
CA ARG A 88 8.99 17.80 7.81
C ARG A 88 8.50 16.46 7.27
N PHE A 89 9.40 15.71 6.66
CA PHE A 89 9.21 14.31 6.27
C PHE A 89 10.23 13.45 7.00
N CYS A 90 9.73 12.46 7.73
CA CYS A 90 10.54 11.43 8.35
C CYS A 90 10.91 10.38 7.28
N GLN A 91 12.20 10.17 7.05
CA GLN A 91 12.71 9.20 6.09
C GLN A 91 12.63 7.77 6.63
N ASP A 92 12.75 7.60 7.95
CA ASP A 92 12.73 6.28 8.58
C ASP A 92 11.31 5.70 8.60
N CYS A 93 10.32 6.53 8.91
CA CYS A 93 8.90 6.16 8.93
C CYS A 93 8.19 6.37 7.58
N GLU A 94 8.86 7.05 6.63
CA GLU A 94 8.29 7.48 5.35
C GLU A 94 6.96 8.25 5.49
N LEU A 95 6.92 9.17 6.48
CA LEU A 95 5.72 9.87 6.92
C LEU A 95 5.90 11.39 6.86
N LEU A 96 4.88 12.10 6.37
CA LEU A 96 4.75 13.55 6.52
C LEU A 96 4.33 13.87 7.96
N LEU A 97 5.17 14.64 8.66
CA LEU A 97 4.98 14.96 10.07
C LEU A 97 4.21 16.28 10.23
N LEU A 98 3.20 16.26 11.09
CA LEU A 98 2.59 17.49 11.59
C LEU A 98 3.45 18.05 12.73
N PRO A 99 3.35 19.36 13.05
CA PRO A 99 4.22 20.00 14.04
C PRO A 99 4.24 19.32 15.42
N GLY A 100 3.10 18.77 15.85
CA GLY A 100 2.98 18.07 17.12
C GLY A 100 3.68 16.71 17.19
N GLU A 101 4.15 16.17 16.05
CA GLU A 101 4.77 14.84 15.94
C GLU A 101 6.29 14.90 15.84
N HIS A 102 6.86 16.12 15.81
CA HIS A 102 8.29 16.32 15.60
C HIS A 102 9.14 15.75 16.74
N GLU A 103 8.68 15.86 17.99
CA GLU A 103 9.42 15.37 19.16
C GLU A 103 9.49 13.84 19.18
N ASP A 104 8.39 13.16 18.83
CA ASP A 104 8.32 11.69 18.72
C ASP A 104 9.25 11.14 17.62
N HIS A 105 9.68 12.01 16.70
CA HIS A 105 10.58 11.70 15.59
C HIS A 105 11.95 12.38 15.72
N SER A 106 12.30 12.90 16.90
CA SER A 106 13.55 13.61 17.15
C SER A 106 14.80 12.74 16.91
N SER A 107 14.69 11.43 17.14
CA SER A 107 15.75 10.45 16.88
C SER A 107 15.79 9.94 15.43
N HIS A 108 14.80 10.29 14.61
CA HIS A 108 14.68 9.82 13.23
C HIS A 108 15.29 10.80 12.24
N ALA A 109 15.79 10.27 11.12
CA ALA A 109 16.22 11.07 9.99
C ALA A 109 15.03 11.80 9.37
N SER A 110 15.00 13.13 9.50
CA SER A 110 13.92 13.98 9.00
C SER A 110 14.46 15.14 8.16
N ARG A 111 13.70 15.55 7.14
CA ARG A 111 14.05 16.69 6.27
C ARG A 111 12.86 17.56 5.91
N THR A 112 13.12 18.81 5.54
CA THR A 112 12.11 19.68 4.96
C THR A 112 11.70 19.20 3.55
N VAL A 113 10.42 19.38 3.21
CA VAL A 113 9.85 19.00 1.90
C VAL A 113 9.16 20.18 1.23
N THR A 114 9.49 20.38 -0.04
CA THR A 114 8.92 21.43 -0.87
C THR A 114 7.60 21.00 -1.52
N ALA A 115 6.79 21.97 -1.95
CA ALA A 115 5.57 21.69 -2.70
C ALA A 115 5.82 20.95 -4.02
N ALA A 116 7.00 21.13 -4.64
CA ALA A 116 7.37 20.41 -5.86
C ALA A 116 7.61 18.92 -5.61
N GLU A 117 8.25 18.58 -4.49
CA GLU A 117 8.48 17.19 -4.08
C GLU A 117 7.19 16.48 -3.67
N LEU A 118 6.26 17.19 -3.01
CA LEU A 118 4.94 16.64 -2.68
C LEU A 118 4.13 16.23 -3.92
N ARG A 119 4.39 16.87 -5.07
CA ARG A 119 3.78 16.50 -6.36
C ARG A 119 4.49 15.33 -7.05
N ARG A 120 5.64 14.88 -6.54
CA ARG A 120 6.41 13.74 -7.06
C ARG A 120 6.72 12.73 -5.93
N PRO A 121 5.70 12.06 -5.35
CA PRO A 121 5.91 11.13 -4.23
C PRO A 121 6.89 9.99 -4.56
N SER A 122 6.95 9.55 -5.81
CA SER A 122 7.86 8.50 -6.28
C SER A 122 9.35 8.92 -6.31
N VAL A 123 9.65 10.19 -6.04
CA VAL A 123 11.02 10.72 -5.82
C VAL A 123 11.28 10.93 -4.33
N LEU A 124 10.24 11.11 -3.53
CA LEU A 124 10.31 11.33 -2.08
C LEU A 124 10.43 10.01 -1.30
N LEU A 125 9.62 9.02 -1.67
CA LEU A 125 9.53 7.70 -1.02
C LEU A 125 10.56 6.74 -1.61
N ARG A 126 11.10 5.83 -0.79
CA ARG A 126 11.97 4.78 -1.29
C ARG A 126 11.15 3.73 -2.03
N PRO A 127 11.62 3.24 -3.18
CA PRO A 127 10.92 2.17 -3.89
C PRO A 127 10.84 0.89 -3.06
N LEU A 128 9.66 0.28 -3.00
CA LEU A 128 9.47 -1.04 -2.39
C LEU A 128 9.84 -2.14 -3.41
N ASP A 129 11.14 -2.39 -3.56
CA ASP A 129 11.72 -3.21 -4.65
C ASP A 129 11.66 -4.74 -4.42
N ASN A 130 11.11 -5.21 -3.29
CA ASN A 130 10.95 -6.63 -3.02
C ASN A 130 10.07 -7.30 -4.10
N LYS A 131 10.71 -8.09 -4.96
CA LYS A 131 10.09 -8.82 -6.08
C LYS A 131 9.03 -9.86 -5.69
N LYS A 132 8.90 -10.18 -4.40
CA LYS A 132 7.95 -11.17 -3.87
C LYS A 132 6.66 -10.54 -3.33
N SER A 133 6.68 -9.23 -3.10
CA SER A 133 5.51 -8.45 -2.67
C SER A 133 5.22 -7.34 -3.69
N ASN A 134 5.84 -6.18 -3.51
CA ASN A 134 5.49 -4.94 -4.21
C ASN A 134 6.14 -4.82 -5.59
N ALA A 135 7.39 -5.28 -5.72
CA ALA A 135 8.18 -5.21 -6.95
C ALA A 135 8.15 -3.82 -7.62
N GLN A 136 8.29 -2.75 -6.84
CA GLN A 136 8.12 -1.39 -7.32
C GLN A 136 9.34 -0.92 -8.11
N PHE A 137 9.31 -1.16 -9.42
CA PHE A 137 10.30 -0.65 -10.37
C PHE A 137 9.78 0.62 -11.03
N LEU A 138 10.41 1.75 -10.71
CA LEU A 138 9.99 3.05 -11.22
C LEU A 138 10.58 3.30 -12.60
N PHE A 139 9.76 3.86 -13.50
CA PHE A 139 10.24 4.35 -14.78
C PHE A 139 11.31 5.44 -14.61
N THR A 140 12.19 5.56 -15.60
CA THR A 140 13.04 6.74 -15.70
C THR A 140 12.20 7.95 -16.12
N ASP A 141 12.64 9.17 -15.78
CA ASP A 141 11.93 10.38 -16.20
C ASP A 141 11.80 10.45 -17.74
N ARG A 142 12.83 10.00 -18.48
CA ARG A 142 12.79 9.92 -19.95
C ARG A 142 11.68 8.97 -20.44
N SER A 143 11.57 7.79 -19.85
CA SER A 143 10.54 6.80 -20.22
C SER A 143 9.14 7.31 -19.88
N SER A 144 8.95 7.89 -18.69
CA SER A 144 7.66 8.48 -18.30
C SER A 144 7.23 9.60 -19.24
N HIS A 145 8.14 10.51 -19.60
CA HIS A 145 7.85 11.57 -20.57
C HIS A 145 7.44 11.01 -21.94
N PHE A 146 8.22 10.06 -22.48
CA PHE A 146 7.90 9.42 -23.75
C PHE A 146 6.50 8.77 -23.75
N LEU A 147 6.14 8.05 -22.68
CA LEU A 147 4.82 7.42 -22.56
C LEU A 147 3.69 8.46 -22.53
N LEU A 148 3.83 9.50 -21.72
CA LEU A 148 2.81 10.54 -21.58
C LEU A 148 2.64 11.36 -22.88
N GLU A 149 3.73 11.72 -23.54
CA GLU A 149 3.70 12.45 -24.83
C GLU A 149 3.05 11.59 -25.92
N THR A 150 3.36 10.30 -25.97
CA THR A 150 2.76 9.37 -26.92
C THR A 150 1.24 9.28 -26.72
N LEU A 151 0.78 9.10 -25.47
CA LEU A 151 -0.65 9.03 -25.15
C LEU A 151 -1.37 10.34 -25.45
N ALA A 152 -0.72 11.48 -25.17
CA ALA A 152 -1.27 12.80 -25.48
C ALA A 152 -1.39 13.02 -27.01
N ALA A 153 -0.38 12.62 -27.79
CA ALA A 153 -0.39 12.71 -29.25
C ALA A 153 -1.49 11.84 -29.89
N LEU A 154 -1.82 10.70 -29.27
CA LEU A 154 -2.95 9.85 -29.64
C LEU A 154 -4.33 10.42 -29.23
N GLY A 155 -4.35 11.56 -28.53
CA GLY A 155 -5.57 12.26 -28.16
C GLY A 155 -6.23 11.78 -26.86
N TYR A 156 -5.56 10.92 -26.07
CA TYR A 156 -6.09 10.50 -24.77
C TYR A 156 -6.05 11.65 -23.75
N ARG A 157 -7.15 11.83 -23.02
CA ARG A 157 -7.32 12.92 -22.02
C ARG A 157 -7.46 12.44 -20.59
N LYS A 158 -7.76 11.15 -20.39
CA LYS A 158 -7.92 10.52 -19.08
C LYS A 158 -7.17 9.21 -19.12
N LEU A 159 -6.37 8.96 -18.08
CA LEU A 159 -5.54 7.77 -17.95
C LEU A 159 -5.92 7.08 -16.64
N LEU A 160 -6.16 5.78 -16.70
CA LEU A 160 -6.30 4.94 -15.52
C LEU A 160 -4.94 4.29 -15.24
N CYS A 161 -4.26 4.76 -14.20
CA CYS A 161 -2.95 4.28 -13.80
C CYS A 161 -3.10 3.20 -12.72
N VAL A 162 -2.86 1.93 -13.08
CA VAL A 162 -2.86 0.80 -12.14
C VAL A 162 -1.43 0.34 -11.94
N GLY A 163 -0.89 0.49 -10.72
CA GLY A 163 0.47 0.07 -10.40
C GLY A 163 1.58 0.94 -11.03
N THR A 164 1.25 2.13 -11.56
CA THR A 164 2.21 3.03 -12.22
C THR A 164 2.28 4.39 -11.48
N PRO A 165 2.97 4.46 -10.34
CA PRO A 165 3.01 5.66 -9.50
C PRO A 165 3.86 6.83 -10.04
N ARG A 166 4.58 6.65 -11.16
CA ARG A 166 5.45 7.66 -11.77
C ARG A 166 5.03 7.98 -13.19
#